data_AF-R5QQ86-F1
#
_entry.id   AF-R5QQ86-F1
#
_cell.length_a   1.000
_cell.length_b   1.000
_cell.length_c   1.000
_cell.angle_alpha   90.00
_cell.angle_beta   90.00
_cell.angle_gamma   90.00
#
_symmetry.space_group_name_H-M   'P 1'
#
loop_
_entity.id
_entity.type
_entity.pdbx_description
1 polymer ?
#
loop_
_entity_poly.entity_id
_entity_poly.type
_entity_poly.pdbx_seq_one_letter_code
_entity_poly.pdbx_strand_id
1 'polypeptide(L)'
;MVDVVTKGTGGSVNFGGDVAIAGKTGTTSDYKDVWFAGYSPYYTATTWTGYDNNVSMETSAEKNLSKTMWKAVMSRIHEGLPAASFTKPSGIVTATVCSKSGKLPIAGVCDAYLNTEYFAEGTVPTETCDVHFSGMVCSATGLAATTTCPYQVPGVIEIAPSDDGSPGATKYCPHTPDYFTNPANAASIQAAQQAIAQQQAAAAQAAQQQAAQQAQQQIDAQADAEEAGGGEAPEDDE
;
A
#
# COMPACT_ATOMS: atom_id res chain seq x y z
N MET A 1 17.19 -9.66 -0.21
CA MET A 1 17.58 -9.70 1.22
C MET A 1 18.11 -8.37 1.76
N VAL A 2 18.65 -7.46 0.92
CA VAL A 2 19.03 -6.10 1.35
C VAL A 2 17.87 -5.39 2.06
N ASP A 3 16.67 -5.48 1.51
CA ASP A 3 15.43 -4.91 2.05
C ASP A 3 15.10 -5.31 3.49
N VAL A 4 15.51 -6.50 3.94
CA VAL A 4 15.31 -6.92 5.34
C VAL A 4 16.10 -6.02 6.30
N VAL A 5 17.25 -5.52 5.84
CA VAL A 5 18.16 -4.67 6.61
C VAL A 5 17.84 -3.19 6.44
N THR A 6 17.35 -2.75 5.28
CA THR A 6 17.07 -1.32 5.04
C THR A 6 15.67 -0.90 5.47
N LYS A 7 14.67 -1.77 5.34
CA LYS A 7 13.26 -1.47 5.67
C LYS A 7 12.54 -2.55 6.49
N GLY A 8 13.23 -3.64 6.85
CA GLY A 8 12.62 -4.82 7.47
C GLY A 8 13.10 -5.12 8.90
N THR A 9 12.87 -6.37 9.31
CA THR A 9 13.13 -6.88 10.68
C THR A 9 14.61 -6.92 11.08
N GLY A 10 15.50 -6.83 10.09
CA GLY A 10 16.95 -6.82 10.26
C GLY A 10 17.54 -5.42 10.46
N GLY A 11 16.74 -4.35 10.52
CA GLY A 11 17.23 -2.97 10.58
C GLY A 11 18.33 -2.71 11.61
N SER A 12 18.24 -3.34 12.79
CA SER A 12 19.21 -3.17 13.86
C SER A 12 20.64 -3.63 13.52
N VAL A 13 20.81 -4.56 12.55
CA VAL A 13 22.14 -5.06 12.16
C VAL A 13 22.92 -4.10 11.27
N ASN A 14 22.25 -3.08 10.72
CA ASN A 14 22.92 -2.07 9.91
C ASN A 14 23.92 -1.29 10.78
N PHE A 15 25.21 -1.45 10.49
CA PHE A 15 26.32 -0.78 11.20
C PHE A 15 26.82 0.47 10.49
N GLY A 16 26.12 0.94 9.45
CA GLY A 16 26.49 2.12 8.68
C GLY A 16 27.64 1.87 7.71
N GLY A 17 28.13 2.95 7.10
CA GLY A 17 29.18 2.94 6.09
C GLY A 17 28.67 2.62 4.67
N ASP A 18 29.62 2.46 3.75
CA ASP A 18 29.36 2.33 2.30
C ASP A 18 29.43 0.88 1.79
N VAL A 19 29.37 -0.10 2.71
CA VAL A 19 29.32 -1.52 2.36
C VAL A 19 27.88 -2.02 2.43
N ALA A 20 27.41 -2.63 1.35
CA ALA A 20 26.08 -3.22 1.29
C ALA A 20 25.94 -4.41 2.24
N ILE A 21 24.80 -4.47 2.94
CA ILE A 21 24.45 -5.54 3.88
C ILE A 21 23.13 -6.17 3.44
N ALA A 22 23.09 -7.49 3.42
CA ALA A 22 21.88 -8.27 3.19
C ALA A 22 21.79 -9.38 4.23
N GLY A 23 20.57 -9.78 4.60
CA GLY A 23 20.40 -10.91 5.50
C GLY A 23 18.96 -11.26 5.77
N LYS A 24 18.76 -12.16 6.73
CA LYS A 24 17.45 -12.62 7.16
C LYS A 24 17.43 -12.91 8.65
N THR A 25 16.34 -12.51 9.30
CA THR A 25 16.02 -12.91 10.67
C THR A 25 15.38 -14.30 10.69
N GLY A 26 15.77 -15.12 11.67
CA GLY A 26 15.12 -16.38 12.00
C GLY A 26 14.69 -16.39 13.46
N THR A 27 13.53 -16.95 13.75
CA THR A 27 12.98 -17.07 15.12
C THR A 27 12.14 -18.32 15.15
N THR A 28 12.41 -19.23 16.07
CA THR A 28 11.56 -20.40 16.30
C THR A 28 10.38 -20.02 17.21
N SER A 29 9.38 -20.91 17.27
CA SER A 29 8.22 -20.73 18.15
C SER A 29 8.67 -20.46 19.59
N ASP A 30 7.91 -19.62 20.30
CA ASP A 30 8.16 -19.23 21.69
C ASP A 30 9.56 -18.64 21.96
N TYR A 31 10.24 -18.13 20.92
CA TYR A 31 11.59 -17.56 21.01
C TYR A 31 12.59 -18.50 21.70
N LYS A 32 12.57 -19.80 21.36
CA LYS A 32 13.58 -20.76 21.81
C LYS A 32 14.94 -20.51 21.16
N ASP A 33 14.90 -20.18 19.89
CA ASP A 33 16.05 -19.85 19.07
C ASP A 33 15.79 -18.54 18.34
N VAL A 34 16.80 -17.68 18.30
CA VAL A 34 16.84 -16.57 17.39
C VAL A 34 18.12 -16.64 16.57
N TRP A 35 18.01 -16.22 15.32
CA TRP A 35 19.06 -16.31 14.33
C TRP A 35 19.16 -15.01 13.57
N PHE A 36 20.38 -14.70 13.14
CA PHE A 36 20.61 -13.79 12.04
C PHE A 36 21.65 -14.38 11.11
N ALA A 37 21.26 -14.60 9.85
CA ALA A 37 22.17 -14.98 8.78
C ALA A 37 22.28 -13.81 7.82
N GLY A 38 23.50 -13.35 7.57
CA GLY A 38 23.75 -12.17 6.75
C GLY A 38 25.07 -12.23 6.01
N TYR A 39 25.17 -11.38 5.00
CA TYR A 39 26.35 -11.28 4.15
C TYR A 39 26.53 -9.86 3.61
N SER A 40 27.77 -9.62 3.19
CA SER A 40 28.26 -8.44 2.48
C SER A 40 29.03 -8.92 1.25
N PRO A 41 29.51 -8.04 0.37
CA PRO A 41 30.43 -8.44 -0.72
C PRO A 41 31.73 -9.12 -0.24
N TYR A 42 32.12 -8.94 1.03
CA TYR A 42 33.37 -9.48 1.58
C TYR A 42 33.19 -10.77 2.38
N TYR A 43 32.16 -10.82 3.22
CA TYR A 43 31.98 -11.88 4.22
C TYR A 43 30.53 -12.33 4.33
N THR A 44 30.36 -13.61 4.68
CA THR A 44 29.10 -14.21 5.11
C THR A 44 29.27 -14.69 6.55
N ALA A 45 28.29 -14.39 7.40
CA ALA A 45 28.29 -14.81 8.79
C ALA A 45 26.88 -15.15 9.26
N THR A 46 26.79 -16.08 10.21
CA THR A 46 25.55 -16.41 10.90
C THR A 46 25.79 -16.38 12.40
N THR A 47 24.78 -16.00 13.15
CA THR A 47 24.75 -16.06 14.60
C THR A 47 23.46 -16.70 15.04
N TRP A 48 23.58 -17.58 16.02
CA TRP A 48 22.47 -18.20 16.73
C TRP A 48 22.61 -17.91 18.21
N THR A 49 21.48 -17.73 18.87
CA THR A 49 21.38 -17.63 20.32
C THR A 49 20.14 -18.37 20.78
N GLY A 50 20.32 -19.19 21.80
CA GLY A 50 19.30 -19.96 22.50
C GLY A 50 19.88 -20.51 23.80
N TYR A 51 19.05 -21.12 24.63
CA TYR A 51 19.50 -21.79 25.85
C TYR A 51 19.64 -23.29 25.61
N ASP A 52 20.69 -23.90 26.18
CA ASP A 52 20.95 -25.35 26.06
C ASP A 52 19.78 -26.22 26.56
N ASN A 53 19.02 -25.73 27.53
CA ASN A 53 17.84 -26.40 28.09
C ASN A 53 16.52 -26.02 27.39
N ASN A 54 16.58 -25.33 26.25
CA ASN A 54 15.44 -24.99 25.40
C ASN A 54 14.34 -24.18 26.11
N VAL A 55 14.74 -23.31 27.06
CA VAL A 55 13.82 -22.32 27.66
C VAL A 55 13.62 -21.13 26.74
N SER A 56 12.52 -20.41 26.93
CA SER A 56 12.16 -19.27 26.10
C SER A 56 13.01 -18.06 26.48
N MET A 57 13.39 -17.28 25.46
CA MET A 57 13.93 -15.95 25.65
C MET A 57 12.78 -15.00 25.96
N GLU A 58 12.83 -14.30 27.09
CA GLU A 58 11.72 -13.51 27.59
C GLU A 58 11.91 -12.02 27.28
N THR A 59 13.15 -11.55 27.37
CA THR A 59 13.48 -10.13 27.21
C THR A 59 13.72 -9.76 25.75
N SER A 60 13.50 -8.48 25.42
CA SER A 60 13.83 -7.94 24.10
C SER A 60 15.32 -8.08 23.77
N ALA A 61 16.19 -7.96 24.77
CA ALA A 61 17.64 -8.11 24.59
C ALA A 61 18.00 -9.53 24.14
N GLU A 62 17.45 -10.56 24.82
CA GLU A 62 17.66 -11.96 24.45
C GLU A 62 17.11 -12.25 23.04
N LYS A 63 15.88 -11.82 22.75
CA LYS A 63 15.23 -12.00 21.43
C LYS A 63 15.97 -11.33 20.27
N ASN A 64 16.86 -10.38 20.55
CA ASN A 64 17.67 -9.69 19.55
C ASN A 64 19.15 -10.04 19.60
N LEU A 65 19.58 -10.92 20.52
CA LEU A 65 21.00 -11.12 20.84
C LEU A 65 21.80 -11.58 19.62
N SER A 66 21.26 -12.48 18.80
CA SER A 66 21.89 -12.88 17.53
C SER A 66 22.19 -11.69 16.62
N LYS A 67 21.23 -10.78 16.41
CA LYS A 67 21.46 -9.56 15.60
C LYS A 67 22.54 -8.67 16.22
N THR A 68 22.55 -8.52 17.55
CA THR A 68 23.56 -7.74 18.28
C THR A 68 24.95 -8.34 18.11
N MET A 69 25.10 -9.65 18.27
CA MET A 69 26.37 -10.35 18.09
C MET A 69 26.87 -10.25 16.65
N TRP A 70 25.99 -10.50 15.67
CA TRP A 70 26.34 -10.41 14.26
C TRP A 70 26.84 -9.01 13.91
N LYS A 71 26.11 -7.97 14.35
CA LYS A 71 26.49 -6.57 14.13
C LYS A 71 27.86 -6.26 14.71
N ALA A 72 28.11 -6.64 15.97
CA ALA A 72 29.36 -6.33 16.66
C ALA A 72 30.58 -6.96 15.98
N VAL A 73 30.45 -8.19 15.49
CA VAL A 73 31.52 -8.87 14.75
C VAL A 73 31.71 -8.24 13.38
N MET A 74 30.61 -8.12 12.61
CA MET A 74 30.68 -7.65 11.23
C MET A 74 31.13 -6.19 11.16
N SER A 75 30.68 -5.31 12.05
CA SER A 75 31.14 -3.92 12.07
C SER A 75 32.66 -3.82 12.25
N ARG A 76 33.24 -4.67 13.10
CA ARG A 76 34.68 -4.66 13.39
C ARG A 76 35.51 -5.21 12.25
N ILE A 77 35.11 -6.34 11.65
CA ILE A 77 35.88 -6.94 10.56
C ILE A 77 35.74 -6.17 9.24
N HIS A 78 34.77 -5.26 9.15
CA HIS A 78 34.61 -4.34 8.03
C HIS A 78 35.35 -3.01 8.19
N GLU A 79 36.02 -2.76 9.32
CA GLU A 79 36.82 -1.54 9.53
C GLU A 79 37.92 -1.41 8.48
N GLY A 80 37.94 -0.27 7.78
CA GLY A 80 38.94 0.04 6.76
C GLY A 80 38.75 -0.69 5.42
N LEU A 81 37.70 -1.50 5.26
CA LEU A 81 37.38 -2.09 3.96
C LEU A 81 36.81 -1.04 3.00
N PRO A 82 37.11 -1.14 1.68
CA PRO A 82 36.52 -0.25 0.69
C PRO A 82 34.98 -0.37 0.65
N ALA A 83 34.34 0.70 0.16
CA ALA A 83 32.94 0.66 -0.21
C ALA A 83 32.68 -0.47 -1.23
N ALA A 84 31.60 -1.21 -1.05
CA ALA A 84 31.24 -2.31 -1.93
C ALA A 84 29.75 -2.56 -1.96
N SER A 85 29.20 -2.78 -3.15
CA SER A 85 27.78 -3.09 -3.37
C SER A 85 27.60 -4.46 -4.02
N PHE A 86 26.38 -5.00 -3.94
CA PHE A 86 26.03 -6.21 -4.68
C PHE A 86 25.89 -5.88 -6.17
N THR A 87 26.60 -6.61 -7.02
CA THR A 87 26.48 -6.45 -8.47
C THR A 87 25.25 -7.20 -8.96
N LYS A 88 24.36 -6.50 -9.69
CA LYS A 88 23.22 -7.14 -10.35
C LYS A 88 23.73 -8.08 -11.46
N PRO A 89 23.43 -9.39 -11.43
CA PRO A 89 23.82 -10.29 -12.50
C PRO A 89 23.16 -9.94 -13.84
N SER A 90 23.75 -10.40 -14.94
CA SER A 90 23.09 -10.39 -16.26
C SER A 90 21.82 -11.24 -16.25
N GLY A 91 20.84 -10.92 -17.10
CA GLY A 91 19.56 -11.63 -17.16
C GLY A 91 18.60 -11.28 -16.01
N ILE A 92 18.91 -10.25 -15.20
CA ILE A 92 17.98 -9.68 -14.22
C ILE A 92 17.48 -8.31 -14.72
N VAL A 93 16.17 -8.22 -14.91
CA VAL A 93 15.45 -7.01 -15.33
C VAL A 93 14.57 -6.49 -14.19
N THR A 94 14.07 -5.27 -14.34
CA THR A 94 13.09 -4.68 -13.42
C THR A 94 11.79 -4.42 -14.14
N ALA A 95 10.67 -4.67 -13.48
CA ALA A 95 9.35 -4.31 -14.00
C ALA A 95 8.46 -3.78 -12.86
N THR A 96 7.58 -2.86 -13.20
CA THR A 96 6.55 -2.37 -12.28
C THR A 96 5.34 -3.31 -12.33
N VAL A 97 4.97 -3.83 -11.17
CA VAL A 97 3.82 -4.71 -10.96
C VAL A 97 2.85 -4.09 -9.97
N CYS A 98 1.62 -4.56 -9.96
CA CYS A 98 0.68 -4.29 -8.89
C CYS A 98 1.13 -5.06 -7.63
N SER A 99 1.31 -4.35 -6.52
CA SER A 99 1.78 -4.89 -5.24
C SER A 99 0.82 -5.90 -4.61
N LYS A 100 -0.45 -5.92 -5.04
CA LYS A 100 -1.46 -6.86 -4.56
C LYS A 100 -1.54 -8.15 -5.40
N SER A 101 -1.46 -8.04 -6.72
CA SER A 101 -1.59 -9.21 -7.61
C SER A 101 -0.25 -9.79 -8.08
N GLY A 102 0.83 -9.01 -8.02
CA GLY A 102 2.11 -9.36 -8.65
C GLY A 102 2.08 -9.32 -10.18
N LYS A 103 0.96 -8.89 -10.80
CA LYS A 103 0.74 -8.82 -12.25
C LYS A 103 0.95 -7.40 -12.78
N LEU A 104 0.88 -7.21 -14.11
CA LEU A 104 1.02 -5.88 -14.71
C LEU A 104 -0.09 -4.94 -14.20
N PRO A 105 0.25 -3.71 -13.76
CA PRO A 105 -0.73 -2.77 -13.24
C PRO A 105 -1.63 -2.23 -14.35
N ILE A 106 -2.88 -1.93 -13.99
CA ILE A 106 -3.83 -1.24 -14.87
C ILE A 106 -3.76 0.25 -14.54
N ALA A 107 -3.45 1.09 -15.53
CA ALA A 107 -3.35 2.54 -15.36
C ALA A 107 -4.68 3.15 -14.87
N GLY A 108 -4.61 4.06 -13.89
CA GLY A 108 -5.79 4.68 -13.29
C GLY A 108 -6.53 3.79 -12.28
N VAL A 109 -6.13 2.52 -12.16
CA VAL A 109 -6.78 1.53 -11.29
C VAL A 109 -5.81 1.03 -10.22
N CYS A 110 -4.55 0.76 -10.62
CA CYS A 110 -3.50 0.23 -9.74
C CYS A 110 -2.53 1.31 -9.25
N ASP A 111 -2.79 2.60 -9.49
CA ASP A 111 -1.81 3.68 -9.28
C ASP A 111 -1.32 3.79 -7.82
N ALA A 112 -2.19 3.49 -6.85
CA ALA A 112 -1.84 3.44 -5.43
C ALA A 112 -1.06 2.17 -5.03
N TYR A 113 -0.90 1.22 -5.93
CA TYR A 113 -0.39 -0.13 -5.68
C TYR A 113 0.78 -0.49 -6.60
N LEU A 114 1.52 0.50 -7.10
CA LEU A 114 2.67 0.25 -7.95
C LEU A 114 3.88 -0.17 -7.11
N ASN A 115 4.52 -1.29 -7.47
CA ASN A 115 5.79 -1.69 -6.89
C ASN A 115 6.74 -2.14 -8.00
N THR A 116 8.01 -1.71 -7.94
CA THR A 116 9.01 -2.09 -8.94
C THR A 116 9.90 -3.18 -8.36
N GLU A 117 9.90 -4.33 -9.01
CA GLU A 117 10.57 -5.53 -8.54
C GLU A 117 11.57 -6.06 -9.58
N TYR A 118 12.47 -6.92 -9.11
CA TYR A 118 13.43 -7.63 -9.96
C TYR A 118 12.85 -8.95 -10.48
N PHE A 119 13.11 -9.26 -11.74
CA PHE A 119 12.69 -10.49 -12.41
C PHE A 119 13.85 -11.09 -13.19
N ALA A 120 13.84 -12.41 -13.36
CA ALA A 120 14.64 -13.02 -14.40
C ALA A 120 14.08 -12.59 -15.77
N GLU A 121 14.96 -12.38 -16.75
CA GLU A 121 14.56 -12.08 -18.11
C GLU A 121 13.65 -13.20 -18.65
N GLY A 122 12.55 -12.81 -19.29
CA GLY A 122 11.52 -13.75 -19.75
C GLY A 122 10.52 -14.22 -18.68
N THR A 123 10.69 -13.87 -17.40
CA THR A 123 9.73 -14.19 -16.33
C THR A 123 8.94 -12.99 -15.82
N VAL A 124 9.05 -11.85 -16.50
CA VAL A 124 8.21 -10.68 -16.20
C VAL A 124 6.75 -11.06 -16.45
N PRO A 125 5.82 -10.81 -15.52
CA PRO A 125 4.40 -11.10 -15.70
C PRO A 125 3.86 -10.44 -16.98
N THR A 126 3.06 -11.19 -17.74
CA THR A 126 2.42 -10.72 -18.98
C THR A 126 0.93 -10.48 -18.82
N GLU A 127 0.31 -11.03 -17.78
CA GLU A 127 -1.09 -10.81 -17.44
C GLU A 127 -1.27 -9.49 -16.69
N THR A 128 -2.44 -8.88 -16.85
CA THR A 128 -2.85 -7.68 -16.11
C THR A 128 -3.45 -8.04 -14.75
N CYS A 129 -3.39 -7.09 -13.83
CA CYS A 129 -3.98 -7.19 -12.50
C CYS A 129 -5.44 -7.68 -12.56
N ASP A 130 -5.73 -8.71 -11.77
CA ASP A 130 -7.05 -9.33 -11.57
C ASP A 130 -7.61 -9.10 -10.15
N VAL A 131 -6.83 -8.40 -9.32
CA VAL A 131 -7.21 -8.01 -7.96
C VAL A 131 -7.97 -6.68 -7.95
N HIS A 132 -7.62 -5.71 -8.79
CA HIS A 132 -8.30 -4.42 -8.79
C HIS A 132 -9.33 -4.37 -9.91
N PHE A 133 -10.60 -4.27 -9.52
CA PHE A 133 -11.72 -4.14 -10.43
C PHE A 133 -12.10 -2.68 -10.60
N SER A 134 -12.28 -2.25 -11.85
CA SER A 134 -12.85 -0.96 -12.20
C SER A 134 -14.14 -1.20 -12.98
N GLY A 135 -15.25 -0.66 -12.50
CA GLY A 135 -16.56 -0.86 -13.11
C GLY A 135 -17.68 -0.36 -12.21
N MET A 136 -18.85 -0.99 -12.32
CA MET A 136 -19.98 -0.66 -11.46
C MET A 136 -19.85 -1.37 -10.12
N VAL A 137 -19.91 -0.59 -9.06
CA VAL A 137 -19.87 -1.03 -7.66
C VAL A 137 -21.23 -0.75 -7.05
N CYS A 138 -21.68 -1.63 -6.18
CA CYS A 138 -22.93 -1.46 -5.45
C CYS A 138 -22.69 -0.52 -4.26
N SER A 139 -23.27 0.68 -4.29
CA SER A 139 -23.08 1.68 -3.22
C SER A 139 -23.58 1.21 -1.85
N ALA A 140 -24.53 0.28 -1.80
CA ALA A 140 -25.02 -0.30 -0.56
C ALA A 140 -24.08 -1.33 0.08
N THR A 141 -23.27 -2.05 -0.72
CA THR A 141 -22.47 -3.19 -0.22
C THR A 141 -20.98 -3.02 -0.41
N GLY A 142 -20.53 -2.10 -1.26
CA GLY A 142 -19.12 -1.95 -1.66
C GLY A 142 -18.59 -3.05 -2.60
N LEU A 143 -19.36 -4.12 -2.85
CA LEU A 143 -19.03 -5.19 -3.79
C LEU A 143 -19.29 -4.80 -5.25
N ALA A 144 -18.73 -5.55 -6.21
CA ALA A 144 -19.01 -5.34 -7.63
C ALA A 144 -20.51 -5.49 -7.88
N ALA A 145 -21.10 -4.57 -8.64
CA ALA A 145 -22.52 -4.62 -8.93
C ALA A 145 -22.81 -5.64 -10.02
N THR A 146 -23.90 -6.39 -9.86
CA THR A 146 -24.52 -7.11 -10.98
C THR A 146 -25.16 -6.11 -11.94
N THR A 147 -25.39 -6.52 -13.19
CA THR A 147 -26.04 -5.67 -14.21
C THR A 147 -27.45 -5.23 -13.82
N THR A 148 -28.12 -5.98 -12.93
CA THR A 148 -29.47 -5.69 -12.43
C THR A 148 -29.49 -4.90 -11.12
N CYS A 149 -28.34 -4.65 -10.50
CA CYS A 149 -28.28 -3.94 -9.23
C CYS A 149 -28.77 -2.49 -9.41
N PRO A 150 -29.78 -2.01 -8.66
CA PRO A 150 -30.28 -0.65 -8.77
C PRO A 150 -29.35 0.40 -8.12
N TYR A 151 -28.33 -0.05 -7.39
CA TYR A 151 -27.41 0.80 -6.62
C TYR A 151 -26.03 0.92 -7.27
N GLN A 152 -25.98 0.85 -8.60
CA GLN A 152 -24.74 0.92 -9.37
C GLN A 152 -24.15 2.33 -9.35
N VAL A 153 -22.89 2.43 -8.95
CA VAL A 153 -22.06 3.64 -9.08
C VAL A 153 -20.71 3.24 -9.69
N PRO A 154 -20.10 4.06 -10.56
CA PRO A 154 -18.73 3.81 -11.00
C PRO A 154 -17.78 3.80 -9.80
N GLY A 155 -16.86 2.84 -9.76
CA GLY A 155 -15.88 2.72 -8.68
C GLY A 155 -14.76 1.75 -8.99
N VAL A 156 -13.71 1.85 -8.17
CA VAL A 156 -12.58 0.92 -8.16
C VAL A 156 -12.56 0.21 -6.80
N ILE A 157 -12.52 -1.12 -6.81
CA ILE A 157 -12.47 -1.93 -5.59
C ILE A 157 -11.41 -3.02 -5.71
N GLU A 158 -10.91 -3.45 -4.55
CA GLU A 158 -10.06 -4.64 -4.42
C GLU A 158 -10.96 -5.88 -4.33
N ILE A 159 -10.77 -6.81 -5.24
CA ILE A 159 -11.45 -8.09 -5.31
C ILE A 159 -10.38 -9.19 -5.22
N ALA A 160 -10.09 -9.62 -3.99
CA ALA A 160 -9.15 -10.70 -3.78
C ALA A 160 -9.57 -11.97 -4.57
N PRO A 161 -8.64 -12.66 -5.24
CA PRO A 161 -8.88 -14.03 -5.68
C PRO A 161 -9.18 -14.90 -4.46
N SER A 162 -10.05 -15.90 -4.59
CA SER A 162 -10.22 -16.90 -3.52
C SER A 162 -8.98 -17.78 -3.42
N ASP A 163 -8.80 -18.43 -2.27
CA ASP A 163 -7.63 -19.28 -1.97
C ASP A 163 -7.41 -20.42 -2.99
N ASP A 164 -8.44 -20.78 -3.76
CA ASP A 164 -8.41 -21.80 -4.82
C ASP A 164 -8.14 -21.24 -6.22
N GLY A 165 -7.85 -19.94 -6.36
CA GLY A 165 -7.66 -19.26 -7.64
C GLY A 165 -8.94 -19.07 -8.46
N SER A 166 -10.11 -19.42 -7.92
CA SER A 166 -11.38 -19.12 -8.56
C SER A 166 -11.82 -17.66 -8.28
N PRO A 167 -12.77 -17.13 -9.04
CA PRO A 167 -13.48 -15.93 -8.62
C PRO A 167 -14.32 -16.31 -7.38
N GLY A 168 -13.83 -16.03 -6.17
CA GLY A 168 -14.55 -16.29 -4.93
C GLY A 168 -16.03 -15.86 -5.00
N ALA A 169 -16.93 -16.62 -4.39
CA ALA A 169 -18.38 -16.41 -4.50
C ALA A 169 -18.88 -15.05 -3.94
N THR A 170 -18.02 -14.25 -3.31
CA THR A 170 -18.34 -12.96 -2.66
C THR A 170 -17.93 -11.72 -3.47
N LYS A 171 -17.63 -11.86 -4.77
CA LYS A 171 -17.19 -10.73 -5.62
C LYS A 171 -18.31 -9.78 -6.03
N TYR A 172 -19.54 -10.29 -6.17
CA TYR A 172 -20.69 -9.52 -6.64
C TYR A 172 -21.72 -9.29 -5.53
N CYS A 173 -22.41 -8.15 -5.58
CA CYS A 173 -23.51 -7.87 -4.66
C CYS A 173 -24.68 -8.84 -4.90
N PRO A 174 -25.47 -9.16 -3.86
CA PRO A 174 -26.59 -10.09 -3.99
C PRO A 174 -27.83 -9.49 -4.65
N HIS A 175 -27.78 -8.23 -5.12
CA HIS A 175 -28.93 -7.45 -5.59
C HIS A 175 -29.43 -7.86 -6.98
N THR A 176 -30.05 -9.04 -7.04
CA THR A 176 -30.81 -9.54 -8.19
C THR A 176 -32.30 -9.21 -8.05
N PRO A 177 -33.12 -9.33 -9.12
CA PRO A 177 -34.58 -9.19 -9.00
C PRO A 177 -35.16 -10.08 -7.89
N ASP A 178 -34.71 -11.34 -7.79
CA ASP A 178 -35.16 -12.27 -6.74
C ASP A 178 -34.83 -11.78 -5.34
N TYR A 179 -33.64 -11.17 -5.14
CA TYR A 179 -33.26 -10.59 -3.86
C TYR A 179 -34.27 -9.53 -3.39
N PHE A 180 -34.73 -8.67 -4.31
CA PHE A 180 -35.68 -7.60 -3.98
C PHE A 180 -37.10 -8.08 -3.75
N THR A 181 -37.47 -9.23 -4.32
CA THR A 181 -38.80 -9.84 -4.12
C THR A 181 -38.88 -10.75 -2.91
N ASN A 182 -37.74 -11.18 -2.35
CA ASN A 182 -37.71 -12.07 -1.19
C ASN A 182 -38.02 -11.31 0.12
N PRO A 183 -39.11 -11.64 0.84
CA PRO A 183 -39.47 -10.96 2.09
C PRO A 183 -38.41 -11.04 3.19
N ALA A 184 -37.57 -12.08 3.19
CA ALA A 184 -36.49 -12.22 4.16
C ALA A 184 -35.45 -11.08 4.06
N ASN A 185 -35.35 -10.43 2.90
CA ASN A 185 -34.41 -9.34 2.64
C ASN A 185 -35.00 -7.94 2.87
N ALA A 186 -36.29 -7.82 3.20
CA ALA A 186 -37.00 -6.54 3.26
C ALA A 186 -36.32 -5.51 4.17
N ALA A 187 -35.85 -5.94 5.35
CA ALA A 187 -35.13 -5.07 6.29
C ALA A 187 -33.79 -4.58 5.72
N SER A 188 -33.02 -5.47 5.09
CA SER A 188 -31.74 -5.12 4.44
C SER A 188 -31.94 -4.15 3.28
N ILE A 189 -32.99 -4.37 2.47
CA ILE A 189 -33.36 -3.48 1.36
C ILE A 189 -33.73 -2.09 1.88
N GLN A 190 -34.57 -2.01 2.90
CA GLN A 190 -34.99 -0.72 3.48
C GLN A 190 -33.80 0.04 4.08
N ALA A 191 -32.92 -0.65 4.81
CA ALA A 191 -31.71 -0.06 5.37
C ALA A 191 -30.79 0.49 4.27
N ALA A 192 -30.57 -0.28 3.20
CA ALA A 192 -29.77 0.15 2.05
C ALA A 192 -30.36 1.40 1.37
N GLN A 193 -31.68 1.42 1.14
CA GLN A 193 -32.36 2.58 0.54
C GLN A 193 -32.24 3.83 1.40
N GLN A 194 -32.40 3.70 2.72
CA GLN A 194 -32.24 4.83 3.65
C GLN A 194 -30.81 5.36 3.66
N ALA A 195 -29.81 4.48 3.73
CA ALA A 195 -28.40 4.88 3.72
C ALA A 195 -28.02 5.60 2.42
N ILE A 196 -28.46 5.07 1.26
CA ILE A 196 -28.21 5.69 -0.04
C ILE A 196 -28.90 7.05 -0.13
N ALA A 197 -30.15 7.17 0.32
CA ALA A 197 -30.87 8.44 0.31
C ALA A 197 -30.18 9.51 1.19
N GLN A 198 -29.68 9.12 2.37
CA GLN A 198 -28.90 10.00 3.24
C GLN A 198 -27.59 10.46 2.58
N GLN A 199 -26.87 9.54 1.93
CA GLN A 199 -25.64 9.86 1.21
C GLN A 199 -25.89 10.85 0.07
N GLN A 200 -26.95 10.63 -0.72
CA GLN A 200 -27.34 11.53 -1.81
C GLN A 200 -27.74 12.92 -1.29
N ALA A 201 -28.49 12.99 -0.19
CA ALA A 201 -28.85 14.26 0.44
C ALA A 201 -27.61 15.01 0.95
N ALA A 202 -26.67 14.31 1.58
CA ALA A 202 -25.41 14.90 2.05
C ALA A 202 -24.54 15.40 0.88
N ALA A 203 -24.43 14.63 -0.20
CA ALA A 203 -23.69 15.04 -1.39
C ALA A 203 -24.31 16.28 -2.07
N ALA A 204 -25.64 16.35 -2.14
CA ALA A 204 -26.35 17.52 -2.66
C ALA A 204 -26.11 18.78 -1.81
N GLN A 205 -26.12 18.64 -0.47
CA GLN A 205 -25.80 19.74 0.44
C GLN A 205 -24.34 20.20 0.28
N ALA A 206 -23.39 19.27 0.19
CA ALA A 206 -21.98 19.59 -0.02
C ALA A 206 -21.75 20.32 -1.35
N ALA A 207 -22.41 19.89 -2.43
CA ALA A 207 -22.33 20.55 -3.73
C ALA A 207 -22.89 21.98 -3.69
N GLN A 208 -24.01 22.20 -2.99
CA GLN A 208 -24.58 23.53 -2.80
C GLN A 208 -23.64 24.44 -1.99
N GLN A 209 -23.03 23.92 -0.92
CA GLN A 209 -22.06 24.67 -0.12
C GLN A 209 -20.81 25.04 -0.93
N GLN A 210 -20.27 24.11 -1.73
CA GLN A 210 -19.14 24.41 -2.61
C GLN A 210 -19.48 25.46 -3.66
N ALA A 211 -20.65 25.37 -4.30
CA ALA A 211 -21.10 26.37 -5.26
C ALA A 211 -21.27 27.75 -4.60
N ALA A 212 -21.82 27.81 -3.39
CA ALA A 212 -21.94 29.06 -2.64
C ALA A 212 -20.57 29.65 -2.25
N GLN A 213 -19.63 28.80 -1.82
CA GLN A 213 -18.26 29.23 -1.51
C GLN A 213 -17.55 29.76 -2.76
N GLN A 214 -17.68 29.10 -3.91
CA GLN A 214 -17.09 29.56 -5.17
C GLN A 214 -17.71 30.89 -5.63
N ALA A 215 -19.03 31.05 -5.49
CA ALA A 215 -19.70 32.31 -5.81
C ALA A 215 -19.22 33.45 -4.90
N GLN A 216 -19.08 33.19 -3.59
CA GLN A 216 -18.54 34.18 -2.66
C GLN A 216 -17.10 34.56 -2.99
N GLN A 217 -16.25 33.58 -3.29
CA GLN A 217 -14.86 33.82 -3.70
C GLN A 217 -14.77 34.68 -4.98
N GLN A 218 -15.70 34.51 -5.93
CA GLN A 218 -15.76 35.35 -7.12
C GLN A 218 -16.19 36.79 -6.80
N ILE A 219 -17.15 36.97 -5.88
CA ILE A 219 -17.57 38.30 -5.42
C ILE A 219 -16.41 39.00 -4.70
N ASP A 220 -15.74 38.31 -3.79
CA ASP A 220 -14.60 38.86 -3.03
C ASP A 220 -13.45 39.24 -3.98
N ALA A 221 -13.12 38.38 -4.95
CA ALA A 221 -12.10 38.67 -5.96
C ALA A 221 -12.45 39.86 -6.87
N GLN A 222 -13.74 40.11 -7.13
CA GLN A 222 -14.19 41.28 -7.89
C GLN A 222 -14.09 42.56 -7.05
N ALA A 223 -14.47 42.51 -5.77
CA ALA A 223 -14.34 43.64 -4.86
C ALA A 223 -12.86 44.07 -4.67
N ASP A 224 -11.96 43.09 -4.48
CA ASP A 224 -10.52 43.35 -4.37
C ASP A 224 -9.94 44.01 -5.64
N ALA A 225 -10.45 43.64 -6.83
CA ALA A 225 -10.03 44.22 -8.10
C ALA A 225 -10.54 45.67 -8.28
N GLU A 226 -11.74 46.00 -7.80
CA GLU A 226 -12.29 47.36 -7.81
C GLU A 226 -11.53 48.28 -6.84
N GLU A 227 -11.16 47.80 -5.64
CA GLU A 227 -10.33 48.57 -4.70
C GLU A 227 -8.92 48.84 -5.25
N ALA A 228 -8.33 47.88 -5.99
CA ALA A 228 -7.02 48.06 -6.61
C ALA A 228 -7.02 49.02 -7.82
N GLY A 229 -8.17 49.26 -8.47
CA GLY A 229 -8.30 50.14 -9.65
C GLY A 229 -8.59 51.61 -9.34
N GLY A 230 -8.88 51.96 -8.08
CA GLY A 230 -9.27 53.33 -7.66
C GLY A 230 -8.13 54.31 -7.38
N GLY A 231 -6.86 53.91 -7.62
CA GLY A 231 -5.68 54.66 -7.19
C GLY A 231 -4.73 55.09 -8.31
N GLU A 232 -5.18 55.91 -9.26
CA GLU A 232 -4.27 56.74 -10.06
C GLU A 232 -5.03 57.95 -10.63
N ALA A 233 -5.12 59.03 -9.84
CA ALA A 233 -5.35 60.36 -10.40
C ALA A 233 -3.98 60.89 -10.87
N PRO A 234 -3.81 61.33 -12.12
CA PRO A 234 -2.55 61.88 -12.57
C PRO A 234 -2.29 63.20 -11.84
N GLU A 235 -1.14 63.31 -11.18
CA GLU A 235 -0.63 64.59 -10.71
C GLU A 235 -0.20 65.40 -11.95
N ASP A 236 -0.98 66.45 -12.26
CA ASP A 236 -0.62 67.47 -13.24
C ASP A 236 0.43 68.41 -12.60
N ASP A 237 1.71 68.26 -13.00
CA ASP A 237 2.78 69.21 -12.68
C ASP A 237 2.94 70.23 -13.83
N GLU A 238 2.70 71.52 -13.52
CA GLU A 238 3.15 72.72 -14.27
C GLU A 238 4.56 73.17 -13.84
#